data_AF-A0A4Y1ZFI8-F1
#
_entry.id   AF-A0A4Y1ZFI8-F1
#
_cell.length_a   1.000
_cell.length_b   1.000
_cell.length_c   1.000
_cell.angle_alpha   90.00
_cell.angle_beta   90.00
_cell.angle_gamma   90.00
#
_symmetry.space_group_name_H-M   'P 1'
#
loop_
_entity.id
_entity.type
_entity.pdbx_description
1 polymer ?
#
loop_
_entity_poly.entity_id
_entity_poly.type
_entity_poly.pdbx_seq_one_letter_code
_entity_poly.pdbx_strand_id
1 'polypeptide(L)'
;MTAAYTTFSNNGSQSKPYFISAIYDHQGKKIGEAHPQTKKIFSKQTAWYMTRMLQAVMRNGTGRSGYSLAEIAGKTGSTAYSKNGLRDAWFVGYTPDAVGSVWIGYDQTNKNQYLTGSSNDAVRLFKTVINSMPGEQKLSFSKPDGVTDLDEPIRMASVSRLRAKGVLGKYALPALQLNWEGNTDKRIVYRIYAEKDGRRSLKGEVKGQTNYRIDFVNPMSNETYYVVPYNPQTNQTGDASPSVEINWFSKL
;
A
#
# COMPACT_ATOMS: atom_id res chain seq x y z
N MET A 1 -9.09 -15.48 14.66
CA MET A 1 -8.55 -14.80 13.46
C MET A 1 -9.15 -15.33 12.16
N THR A 2 -8.99 -16.62 11.85
CA THR A 2 -9.47 -17.24 10.58
C THR A 2 -10.91 -16.87 10.22
N ALA A 3 -11.86 -17.04 11.14
CA ALA A 3 -13.27 -16.71 10.88
C ALA A 3 -13.47 -15.24 10.46
N ALA A 4 -12.73 -14.29 11.02
CA ALA A 4 -12.84 -12.88 10.62
C ALA A 4 -12.39 -12.64 9.18
N TYR A 5 -11.36 -13.35 8.71
CA TYR A 5 -10.83 -13.20 7.35
C TYR A 5 -11.70 -13.87 6.28
N THR A 6 -12.57 -14.83 6.66
CA THR A 6 -13.60 -15.37 5.73
C THR A 6 -14.45 -14.26 5.11
N THR A 7 -14.63 -13.17 5.84
CA THR A 7 -15.42 -12.02 5.42
C THR A 7 -14.90 -11.42 4.11
N PHE A 8 -13.60 -11.43 3.86
CA PHE A 8 -13.02 -10.75 2.70
C PHE A 8 -13.14 -11.59 1.42
N SER A 9 -12.82 -12.89 1.47
CA SER A 9 -13.03 -13.79 0.33
C SER A 9 -14.52 -13.97 0.02
N ASN A 10 -15.38 -13.97 1.04
CA ASN A 10 -16.82 -14.15 0.88
C ASN A 10 -17.58 -12.82 0.77
N ASN A 11 -17.11 -11.89 -0.07
CA ASN A 11 -17.88 -10.70 -0.47
C ASN A 11 -18.40 -9.82 0.69
N GLY A 12 -17.76 -9.85 1.85
CA GLY A 12 -18.14 -9.11 3.05
C GLY A 12 -18.98 -9.90 4.07
N SER A 13 -19.22 -11.19 3.85
CA SER A 13 -20.00 -12.06 4.74
C SER A 13 -19.09 -12.99 5.55
N GLN A 14 -19.12 -12.84 6.87
CA GLN A 14 -18.39 -13.71 7.77
C GLN A 14 -19.10 -15.07 7.88
N SER A 15 -18.35 -16.15 7.76
CA SER A 15 -18.87 -17.51 7.97
C SER A 15 -18.43 -18.03 9.34
N LYS A 16 -19.37 -18.55 10.13
CA LYS A 16 -19.06 -19.20 11.41
C LYS A 16 -18.45 -20.59 11.11
N PRO A 17 -17.25 -20.90 11.64
CA PRO A 17 -16.64 -22.20 11.38
C PRO A 17 -17.43 -23.32 12.05
N TYR A 18 -17.49 -24.46 11.37
CA TYR A 18 -18.05 -25.72 11.86
C TYR A 18 -17.18 -26.87 11.37
N PHE A 19 -17.17 -27.97 12.12
CA PHE A 19 -16.34 -29.15 11.80
C PHE A 19 -17.18 -30.37 11.42
N ILE A 20 -18.29 -30.58 12.13
CA ILE A 20 -19.21 -31.70 11.88
C ILE A 20 -20.24 -31.28 10.84
N SER A 21 -20.24 -31.89 9.65
CA SER A 21 -21.22 -31.59 8.59
C SER A 21 -22.54 -32.33 8.79
N ALA A 22 -22.48 -33.59 9.19
CA ALA A 22 -23.64 -34.41 9.51
C ALA A 22 -23.29 -35.53 10.51
N ILE A 23 -24.28 -35.98 11.26
CA ILE A 23 -24.20 -37.11 12.18
C ILE A 23 -25.26 -38.12 11.75
N TYR A 24 -24.86 -39.38 11.59
CA TYR A 24 -25.73 -40.49 11.26
C TYR A 24 -25.69 -41.51 12.40
N ASP A 25 -26.81 -42.17 12.68
CA ASP A 25 -26.83 -43.30 13.60
C ASP A 25 -26.35 -44.60 12.92
N HIS A 26 -26.28 -45.68 13.69
CA HIS A 26 -25.88 -47.01 13.21
C HIS A 26 -26.76 -47.59 12.10
N GLN A 27 -27.99 -47.08 11.94
CA GLN A 27 -28.94 -47.49 10.91
C GLN A 27 -28.82 -46.62 9.65
N GLY A 28 -27.90 -45.65 9.63
CA GLY A 28 -27.71 -44.72 8.53
C GLY A 28 -28.72 -43.57 8.53
N LYS A 29 -29.52 -43.38 9.58
CA LYS A 29 -30.45 -42.26 9.67
C LYS A 29 -29.71 -41.01 10.12
N LYS A 30 -29.89 -39.91 9.39
CA LYS A 30 -29.32 -38.60 9.72
C LYS A 30 -29.99 -38.06 10.99
N ILE A 31 -29.21 -37.82 12.04
CA ILE A 31 -29.68 -37.32 13.35
C ILE A 31 -29.20 -35.90 13.66
N GLY A 32 -28.30 -35.35 12.86
CA GLY A 32 -27.88 -33.96 12.94
C GLY A 32 -27.17 -33.50 11.68
N GLU A 33 -27.26 -32.21 11.37
CA GLU A 33 -26.54 -31.58 10.27
C GLU A 33 -26.13 -30.14 10.59
N ALA A 34 -24.99 -29.73 10.04
CA ALA A 34 -24.55 -28.35 10.13
C ALA A 34 -25.47 -27.45 9.32
N HIS A 35 -25.82 -26.33 9.93
CA HIS A 35 -26.52 -25.23 9.28
C HIS A 35 -25.53 -24.05 9.22
N PRO A 36 -24.80 -23.87 8.09
CA PRO A 36 -23.79 -22.83 8.00
C PRO A 36 -24.38 -21.45 8.28
N GLN A 37 -23.87 -20.79 9.33
CA GLN A 37 -24.31 -19.45 9.69
C GLN A 37 -23.39 -18.42 9.05
N THR A 38 -23.97 -17.52 8.25
CA THR A 38 -23.26 -16.38 7.68
C THR A 38 -23.84 -15.07 8.21
N LYS A 39 -22.97 -14.09 8.43
CA LYS A 39 -23.36 -12.74 8.85
C LYS A 39 -22.72 -11.71 7.94
N LYS A 40 -23.51 -10.81 7.37
CA LYS A 40 -23.00 -9.69 6.59
C LYS A 40 -22.30 -8.70 7.52
N ILE A 41 -21.01 -8.47 7.31
CA ILE A 41 -20.20 -7.53 8.10
C ILE A 41 -19.81 -6.31 7.27
N PHE A 42 -19.40 -6.53 6.02
CA PHE A 42 -18.96 -5.47 5.11
C PHE A 42 -19.72 -5.51 3.79
N SER A 43 -19.72 -4.38 3.06
CA SER A 43 -20.17 -4.35 1.67
C SER A 43 -19.21 -5.16 0.77
N LYS A 44 -19.68 -5.56 -0.42
CA LYS A 44 -18.82 -6.20 -1.44
C LYS A 44 -17.63 -5.30 -1.81
N GLN A 45 -17.90 -4.00 -1.94
CA GLN A 45 -16.91 -2.96 -2.24
C GLN A 45 -15.78 -2.93 -1.21
N THR A 46 -16.13 -2.88 0.08
CA THR A 46 -15.15 -2.86 1.18
C THR A 46 -14.34 -4.16 1.23
N ALA A 47 -14.99 -5.32 1.06
CA ALA A 47 -14.31 -6.60 1.05
C ALA A 47 -13.29 -6.70 -0.09
N TRP A 48 -13.69 -6.30 -1.31
CA TRP A 48 -12.81 -6.27 -2.47
C TRP A 48 -11.61 -5.34 -2.26
N TYR A 49 -11.84 -4.11 -1.77
CA TYR A 49 -10.76 -3.17 -1.47
C TYR A 49 -9.78 -3.75 -0.44
N MET A 50 -10.28 -4.41 0.60
CA MET A 50 -9.44 -5.10 1.58
C MET A 50 -8.63 -6.22 0.94
N THR A 51 -9.21 -7.02 0.04
CA THR A 51 -8.48 -8.04 -0.72
C THR A 51 -7.36 -7.42 -1.54
N ARG A 52 -7.61 -6.34 -2.30
CA ARG A 52 -6.58 -5.66 -3.09
C ARG A 52 -5.46 -5.10 -2.24
N MET A 53 -5.77 -4.48 -1.09
CA MET A 53 -4.75 -4.00 -0.16
C MET A 53 -3.93 -5.14 0.45
N LEU A 54 -4.56 -6.26 0.79
CA LEU A 54 -3.88 -7.42 1.36
C LEU A 54 -3.06 -8.20 0.32
N GLN A 55 -3.43 -8.17 -0.96
CA GLN A 55 -2.56 -8.63 -2.04
C GLN A 55 -1.30 -7.77 -2.15
N ALA A 56 -1.40 -6.45 -1.94
CA ALA A 56 -0.23 -5.57 -1.95
C ALA A 56 0.77 -5.91 -0.84
N VAL A 57 0.31 -6.39 0.33
CA VAL A 57 1.19 -6.91 1.40
C VAL A 57 1.99 -8.12 0.92
N MET A 58 1.38 -8.98 0.09
CA MET A 58 2.04 -10.17 -0.45
C MET A 58 3.03 -9.85 -1.58
N ARG A 59 2.71 -8.87 -2.43
CA ARG A 59 3.56 -8.48 -3.57
C ARG A 59 4.73 -7.57 -3.16
N ASN A 60 4.44 -6.54 -2.37
CA ASN A 60 5.38 -5.44 -2.09
C ASN A 60 5.64 -5.21 -0.59
N GLY A 61 5.00 -5.98 0.29
CA GLY A 61 5.05 -5.75 1.75
C GLY A 61 5.72 -6.88 2.53
N THR A 62 5.28 -7.01 3.79
CA THR A 62 5.82 -7.97 4.77
C THR A 62 5.46 -9.43 4.47
N GLY A 63 4.53 -9.71 3.56
CA GLY A 63 4.13 -11.06 3.16
C GLY A 63 4.94 -11.64 2.00
N ARG A 64 5.96 -10.93 1.50
CA ARG A 64 6.72 -11.32 0.30
C ARG A 64 7.54 -12.60 0.45
N SER A 65 7.91 -12.98 1.68
CA SER A 65 8.81 -14.11 1.93
C SER A 65 8.18 -15.45 1.51
N GLY A 66 8.99 -16.33 0.94
CA GLY A 66 8.55 -17.65 0.48
C GLY A 66 7.84 -17.61 -0.88
N TYR A 67 7.95 -18.72 -1.60
CA TYR A 67 7.32 -18.91 -2.90
C TYR A 67 5.86 -19.37 -2.76
N SER A 68 4.98 -18.88 -3.63
CA SER A 68 3.61 -19.38 -3.72
C SER A 68 3.22 -19.61 -5.17
N LEU A 69 2.51 -20.70 -5.41
CA LEU A 69 1.91 -21.08 -6.68
C LEU A 69 0.48 -20.53 -6.84
N ALA A 70 -0.13 -20.03 -5.77
CA ALA A 70 -1.49 -19.53 -5.74
C ALA A 70 -1.51 -18.02 -5.48
N GLU A 71 -2.59 -17.35 -5.89
CA GLU A 71 -2.81 -15.96 -5.51
C GLU A 71 -3.29 -15.89 -4.06
N ILE A 72 -2.52 -15.19 -3.22
CA ILE A 72 -2.80 -15.05 -1.79
C ILE A 72 -3.00 -13.57 -1.44
N ALA A 73 -3.97 -13.31 -0.57
CA ALA A 73 -4.11 -12.07 0.17
C ALA A 73 -3.89 -12.37 1.66
N GLY A 74 -3.16 -11.53 2.38
CA GLY A 74 -2.95 -11.78 3.81
C GLY A 74 -2.21 -10.67 4.54
N LYS A 75 -2.11 -10.84 5.86
CA LYS A 75 -1.45 -9.89 6.75
C LYS A 75 -0.55 -10.61 7.75
N THR A 76 0.64 -10.06 7.93
CA THR A 76 1.55 -10.43 9.03
C THR A 76 1.18 -9.69 10.32
N GLY A 77 1.39 -10.31 11.47
CA GLY A 77 1.27 -9.68 12.78
C GLY A 77 2.39 -10.14 13.72
N SER A 78 3.06 -9.22 14.39
CA SER A 78 4.15 -9.54 15.32
C SER A 78 3.89 -8.87 16.67
N THR A 79 4.10 -9.60 17.77
CA THR A 79 4.10 -9.03 19.12
C THR A 79 5.55 -8.98 19.62
N ALA A 80 6.05 -7.79 19.99
CA ALA A 80 7.41 -7.66 20.51
C ALA A 80 7.52 -8.19 21.94
N TYR A 81 8.65 -8.84 22.25
CA TYR A 81 9.07 -9.18 23.61
C TYR A 81 10.21 -8.26 24.07
N SER A 82 11.16 -7.97 23.18
CA SER A 82 12.28 -7.08 23.43
C SER A 82 12.63 -6.29 22.16
N LYS A 83 13.62 -5.40 22.22
CA LYS A 83 14.09 -4.62 21.06
C LYS A 83 14.45 -5.52 19.86
N ASN A 84 14.95 -6.73 20.11
CA ASN A 84 15.44 -7.65 19.09
C ASN A 84 14.69 -8.99 19.09
N GLY A 85 13.53 -9.07 19.74
CA GLY A 85 12.85 -10.34 19.97
C GLY A 85 11.33 -10.22 19.92
N LEU A 86 10.69 -11.22 19.32
CA LEU A 86 9.23 -11.36 19.27
C LEU A 86 8.74 -12.42 20.25
N ARG A 87 7.56 -12.17 20.82
CA ARG A 87 6.76 -13.14 21.56
C ARG A 87 5.96 -14.00 20.58
N ASP A 88 5.28 -13.34 19.64
CA ASP A 88 4.36 -13.97 18.70
C ASP A 88 4.67 -13.54 17.28
N ALA A 89 4.65 -14.50 16.36
CA ALA A 89 4.64 -14.29 14.93
C ALA A 89 3.36 -14.89 14.34
N TRP A 90 2.55 -14.05 13.69
CA TRP A 90 1.29 -14.42 13.08
C TRP A 90 1.31 -14.15 11.58
N PHE A 91 0.64 -15.02 10.84
CA PHE A 91 0.18 -14.73 9.50
C PHE A 91 -1.26 -15.21 9.34
N VAL A 92 -2.13 -14.33 8.82
CA VAL A 92 -3.49 -14.69 8.45
C VAL A 92 -3.66 -14.38 6.98
N GLY A 93 -3.97 -15.41 6.20
CA GLY A 93 -4.04 -15.33 4.75
C GLY A 93 -5.20 -16.12 4.20
N TYR A 94 -5.55 -15.82 2.97
CA TYR A 94 -6.58 -16.51 2.23
C TYR A 94 -6.32 -16.48 0.73
N THR A 95 -6.88 -17.47 0.06
CA THR A 95 -7.11 -17.57 -1.39
C THR A 95 -8.62 -17.37 -1.63
N PRO A 96 -9.14 -17.49 -2.86
CA PRO A 96 -10.58 -17.47 -3.08
C PRO A 96 -11.35 -18.54 -2.27
N ASP A 97 -10.77 -19.74 -2.11
CA ASP A 97 -11.48 -20.89 -1.53
C ASP A 97 -10.98 -21.31 -0.14
N ALA A 98 -9.78 -20.89 0.27
CA ALA A 98 -9.21 -21.24 1.57
C ALA A 98 -8.86 -20.01 2.41
N VAL A 99 -9.04 -20.12 3.73
CA VAL A 99 -8.54 -19.15 4.71
C VAL A 99 -7.83 -19.87 5.84
N GLY A 100 -6.72 -19.31 6.30
CA GLY A 100 -5.95 -19.90 7.39
C GLY A 100 -5.24 -18.85 8.23
N SER A 101 -4.90 -19.26 9.45
CA SER A 101 -4.13 -18.48 10.40
C SER A 101 -3.01 -19.35 10.93
N VAL A 102 -1.78 -18.87 10.81
CA VAL A 102 -0.58 -19.49 11.35
C VAL A 102 -0.07 -18.63 12.50
N TRP A 103 0.21 -19.28 13.62
CA TRP A 103 0.92 -18.69 14.75
C TRP A 103 2.18 -19.49 15.01
N ILE A 104 3.27 -18.78 15.30
CA ILE A 104 4.53 -19.33 15.77
C ILE A 104 4.92 -18.53 17.01
N GLY A 105 5.30 -19.25 18.06
CA GLY A 105 5.72 -18.69 19.33
C GLY A 105 6.18 -19.80 20.28
N TYR A 106 6.70 -19.40 21.43
CA TYR A 106 7.00 -20.31 22.53
C TYR A 106 5.83 -20.34 23.50
N ASP A 107 5.54 -21.50 24.08
CA ASP A 107 4.55 -21.64 25.16
C ASP A 107 4.84 -20.68 26.32
N GLN A 108 6.13 -20.51 26.65
CA GLN A 108 6.61 -19.51 27.59
C GLN A 108 7.71 -18.67 26.95
N THR A 109 7.43 -17.38 26.76
CA THR A 109 8.43 -16.44 26.25
C THR A 109 9.25 -15.85 27.39
N ASN A 110 10.57 -15.99 27.32
CA ASN A 110 11.52 -15.49 28.32
C ASN A 110 12.88 -15.13 27.68
N LYS A 111 13.84 -14.67 28.49
CA LYS A 111 15.18 -14.25 28.03
C LYS A 111 15.97 -15.31 27.25
N ASN A 112 15.67 -16.60 27.44
CA ASN A 112 16.33 -17.72 26.75
C ASN A 112 15.46 -18.31 25.63
N GLN A 113 14.16 -17.97 25.59
CA GLN A 113 13.17 -18.54 24.70
C GLN A 113 12.27 -17.42 24.15
N TYR A 114 12.70 -16.85 23.03
CA TYR A 114 11.94 -15.85 22.28
C TYR A 114 12.31 -15.97 20.80
N LEU A 115 11.42 -15.49 19.92
CA LEU A 115 11.68 -15.53 18.48
C LEU A 115 12.65 -14.41 18.12
N THR A 116 13.80 -14.76 17.53
CA THR A 116 14.79 -13.79 17.03
C THR A 116 14.51 -13.35 15.59
N GLY A 117 13.57 -14.04 14.92
CA GLY A 117 13.18 -13.77 13.54
C GLY A 117 12.04 -12.76 13.41
N SER A 118 11.24 -12.94 12.36
CA SER A 118 10.06 -12.11 12.08
C SER A 118 8.87 -13.00 11.74
N SER A 119 7.70 -12.39 11.49
CA SER A 119 6.51 -13.12 11.02
C SER A 119 6.69 -13.84 9.68
N ASN A 120 7.83 -13.70 9.00
CA ASN A 120 8.12 -14.36 7.74
C ASN A 120 8.05 -15.90 7.83
N ASP A 121 8.34 -16.50 8.98
CA ASP A 121 8.26 -17.96 9.14
C ASP A 121 6.81 -18.44 9.08
N ALA A 122 5.88 -17.70 9.70
CA ALA A 122 4.45 -17.98 9.61
C ALA A 122 3.94 -17.82 8.16
N VAL A 123 4.45 -16.82 7.43
CA VAL A 123 4.13 -16.62 6.00
C VAL A 123 4.60 -17.82 5.16
N ARG A 124 5.85 -18.27 5.35
CA ARG A 124 6.41 -19.40 4.61
C ARG A 124 5.61 -20.68 4.89
N LEU A 125 5.30 -20.96 6.15
CA LEU A 125 4.52 -22.14 6.52
C LEU A 125 3.13 -22.12 5.87
N PHE A 126 2.43 -20.99 5.92
CA PHE A 126 1.13 -20.85 5.24
C PHE A 126 1.24 -21.14 3.75
N LYS A 127 2.22 -20.55 3.06
CA LYS A 127 2.43 -20.77 1.63
C LYS A 127 2.76 -22.22 1.30
N THR A 128 3.54 -22.90 2.13
CA THR A 128 3.82 -24.35 1.98
C THR A 128 2.53 -25.15 2.01
N VAL A 129 1.64 -24.87 2.97
CA VAL A 129 0.34 -25.56 3.06
C VAL A 129 -0.52 -25.28 1.84
N ILE A 130 -0.71 -24.01 1.46
CA ILE A 130 -1.51 -23.65 0.26
C ILE A 130 -0.94 -24.28 -1.01
N ASN A 131 0.38 -24.28 -1.19
CA ASN A 131 0.99 -24.88 -2.38
C ASN A 131 0.76 -26.40 -2.44
N SER A 132 0.58 -27.07 -1.30
CA SER A 132 0.27 -28.49 -1.22
C SER A 132 -1.22 -28.81 -1.45
N MET A 133 -2.10 -27.80 -1.38
CA MET A 133 -3.53 -27.98 -1.61
C MET A 133 -3.83 -28.08 -3.12
N PRO A 134 -4.48 -29.16 -3.58
CA PRO A 134 -4.84 -29.31 -4.99
C PRO A 134 -5.83 -28.24 -5.45
N GLY A 135 -5.56 -27.60 -6.59
CA GLY A 135 -6.50 -26.67 -7.24
C GLY A 135 -6.30 -25.20 -6.90
N GLU A 136 -5.71 -24.89 -5.74
CA GLU A 136 -5.44 -23.51 -5.31
C GLU A 136 -4.60 -22.70 -6.32
N GLN A 137 -3.68 -23.36 -7.02
CA GLN A 137 -2.79 -22.72 -8.00
C GLN A 137 -3.54 -22.21 -9.25
N LYS A 138 -4.78 -22.69 -9.47
CA LYS A 138 -5.63 -22.29 -10.59
C LYS A 138 -6.60 -21.18 -10.20
N LEU A 139 -6.70 -20.84 -8.92
CA LEU A 139 -7.62 -19.84 -8.42
C LEU A 139 -6.99 -18.45 -8.50
N SER A 140 -7.83 -17.46 -8.77
CA SER A 140 -7.46 -16.04 -8.75
C SER A 140 -8.63 -15.23 -8.23
N PHE A 141 -8.33 -14.11 -7.57
CA PHE A 141 -9.37 -13.25 -7.04
C PHE A 141 -10.07 -12.51 -8.18
N SER A 142 -11.39 -12.65 -8.27
CA SER A 142 -12.22 -11.96 -9.24
C SER A 142 -12.93 -10.76 -8.61
N LYS A 143 -12.95 -9.63 -9.34
CA LYS A 143 -13.69 -8.45 -8.90
C LYS A 143 -15.19 -8.77 -8.89
N PRO A 144 -15.91 -8.57 -7.77
CA PRO A 144 -17.34 -8.85 -7.72
C PRO A 144 -18.14 -7.90 -8.63
N ASP A 145 -19.31 -8.34 -9.08
CA ASP A 145 -20.21 -7.51 -9.87
C ASP A 145 -20.66 -6.26 -9.09
N GLY A 146 -20.74 -5.13 -9.80
CA GLY A 146 -21.15 -3.85 -9.23
C GLY A 146 -20.10 -3.21 -8.30
N VAL A 147 -18.86 -3.72 -8.29
CA VAL A 147 -17.76 -3.17 -7.49
C VAL A 147 -16.78 -2.37 -8.38
N THR A 148 -16.42 -1.19 -7.90
CA THR A 148 -15.33 -0.37 -8.48
C THR A 148 -13.99 -0.92 -8.00
N ASP A 149 -12.97 -0.94 -8.86
CA ASP A 149 -11.63 -1.37 -8.44
C ASP A 149 -10.86 -0.22 -7.76
N LEU A 150 -9.86 -0.54 -6.94
CA LEU A 150 -8.97 0.50 -6.40
C LEU A 150 -8.06 1.01 -7.52
N ASP A 151 -7.95 2.34 -7.62
CA ASP A 151 -6.87 2.92 -8.41
C ASP A 151 -5.50 2.54 -7.82
N GLU A 152 -4.49 2.47 -8.68
CA GLU A 152 -3.14 2.22 -8.21
C GLU A 152 -2.67 3.35 -7.24
N PRO A 153 -1.92 3.01 -6.19
CA PRO A 153 -1.37 4.01 -5.28
C PRO A 153 -0.52 5.04 -6.04
N ILE A 154 -0.73 6.32 -5.74
CA ILE A 154 0.10 7.38 -6.27
C ILE A 154 1.53 7.21 -5.72
N ARG A 155 2.48 6.92 -6.60
CA ARG A 155 3.90 6.83 -6.24
C ARG A 155 4.54 8.20 -6.36
N MET A 156 4.87 8.81 -5.23
CA MET A 156 5.62 10.07 -5.22
C MET A 156 7.09 9.76 -5.56
N ALA A 157 7.46 9.89 -6.83
CA ALA A 157 8.85 9.79 -7.26
C ALA A 157 9.60 11.09 -6.91
N SER A 158 10.87 10.98 -6.56
CA SER A 158 11.73 12.13 -6.30
C SER A 158 11.77 13.06 -7.53
N VAL A 159 11.61 14.35 -7.28
CA VAL A 159 11.75 15.36 -8.33
C VAL A 159 13.23 15.57 -8.60
N SER A 160 13.64 15.38 -9.84
CA SER A 160 15.04 15.53 -10.27
C SER A 160 15.14 16.48 -11.46
N ARG A 161 16.38 16.87 -11.80
CA ARG A 161 16.70 17.73 -12.95
C ARG A 161 15.82 18.99 -13.03
N LEU A 162 15.50 19.60 -11.87
CA LEU A 162 14.83 20.89 -11.83
C LEU A 162 15.71 21.92 -12.54
N ARG A 163 15.12 22.73 -13.41
CA ARG A 163 15.77 23.80 -14.15
C ARG A 163 14.93 25.06 -14.05
N ALA A 164 15.59 26.16 -13.69
CA ALA A 164 15.02 27.49 -13.65
C ALA A 164 15.60 28.34 -14.78
N LYS A 165 14.78 28.67 -15.78
CA LYS A 165 15.17 29.49 -16.92
C LYS A 165 14.43 30.82 -16.88
N GLY A 166 15.17 31.93 -16.89
CA GLY A 166 14.61 33.26 -17.13
C GLY A 166 14.03 33.34 -18.54
N VAL A 167 12.80 33.80 -18.65
CA VAL A 167 12.07 33.97 -19.91
C VAL A 167 11.38 35.33 -19.95
N LEU A 168 11.02 35.78 -21.14
CA LEU A 168 10.20 36.97 -21.30
C LEU A 168 8.73 36.62 -21.01
N GLY A 169 8.16 37.26 -19.99
CA GLY A 169 6.79 37.06 -19.54
C GLY A 169 5.81 38.06 -20.14
N LYS A 170 4.66 38.22 -19.45
CA LYS A 170 3.63 39.19 -19.82
C LYS A 170 4.21 40.61 -19.84
N TYR A 171 3.77 41.41 -20.80
CA TYR A 171 4.21 42.81 -20.97
C TYR A 171 5.73 42.98 -21.16
N ALA A 172 6.40 41.96 -21.70
CA ALA A 172 7.86 41.93 -21.80
C ALA A 172 8.58 42.09 -20.44
N LEU A 173 7.91 41.75 -19.33
CA LEU A 173 8.51 41.75 -18.01
C LEU A 173 9.18 40.39 -17.71
N PRO A 174 10.25 40.36 -16.90
CA PRO A 174 10.96 39.13 -16.60
C PRO A 174 10.05 38.09 -15.90
N ALA A 175 10.12 36.85 -16.37
CA ALA A 175 9.41 35.71 -15.82
C ALA A 175 10.35 34.52 -15.66
N LEU A 176 9.95 33.58 -14.82
CA LEU A 176 10.67 32.34 -14.57
C LEU A 176 9.88 31.17 -15.14
N GLN A 177 10.53 30.36 -15.97
CA GLN A 177 10.04 29.06 -16.39
C GLN A 177 10.78 27.96 -15.62
N LEU A 178 10.04 27.22 -14.80
CA LEU A 178 10.51 26.01 -14.14
C LEU A 178 10.10 24.79 -14.97
N ASN A 179 11.05 23.87 -15.14
CA ASN A 179 10.82 22.54 -15.69
C ASN A 179 11.57 21.53 -14.83
N TRP A 180 10.93 20.41 -14.51
CA TRP A 180 11.56 19.34 -13.76
C TRP A 180 11.18 17.99 -14.34
N GLU A 181 11.83 16.97 -13.82
CA GLU A 181 11.43 15.60 -14.03
C GLU A 181 10.83 15.04 -12.76
N GLY A 182 9.68 14.42 -12.92
CA GLY A 182 8.93 13.79 -11.85
C GLY A 182 7.92 12.81 -12.42
N ASN A 183 7.13 12.20 -11.55
CA ASN A 183 6.05 11.33 -11.96
C ASN A 183 4.94 12.14 -12.69
N THR A 184 4.51 11.64 -13.85
CA THR A 184 3.47 12.24 -14.70
C THR A 184 2.05 11.80 -14.33
N ASP A 185 1.87 11.09 -13.20
CA ASP A 185 0.56 10.78 -12.65
C ASP A 185 -0.26 12.07 -12.48
N LYS A 186 -1.38 12.14 -13.19
CA LYS A 186 -2.27 13.31 -13.25
C LYS A 186 -2.88 13.67 -11.88
N ARG A 187 -2.75 12.80 -10.88
CA ARG A 187 -3.26 13.00 -9.52
C ARG A 187 -2.24 13.69 -8.60
N ILE A 188 -0.95 13.68 -8.94
CA ILE A 188 0.10 14.32 -8.14
C ILE A 188 -0.01 15.84 -8.27
N VAL A 189 0.13 16.53 -7.14
CA VAL A 189 0.27 17.99 -7.09
C VAL A 189 1.72 18.32 -6.80
N TYR A 190 2.31 19.19 -7.60
CA TYR A 190 3.64 19.75 -7.36
C TYR A 190 3.48 21.13 -6.75
N ARG A 191 4.05 21.34 -5.57
CA ARG A 191 4.10 22.63 -4.87
C ARG A 191 5.44 23.30 -5.15
N ILE A 192 5.39 24.53 -5.63
CA ILE A 192 6.56 25.31 -6.02
C ILE A 192 6.87 26.31 -4.92
N TYR A 193 8.09 26.28 -4.42
CA TYR A 193 8.55 27.18 -3.37
C TYR A 193 9.70 28.04 -3.87
N ALA A 194 9.76 29.27 -3.35
CA ALA A 194 10.98 30.06 -3.37
C ALA A 194 11.49 30.24 -1.94
N GLU A 195 12.80 30.31 -1.82
CA GLU A 195 13.50 30.54 -0.57
C GLU A 195 14.47 31.70 -0.71
N LYS A 196 14.41 32.59 0.28
CA LYS A 196 15.28 33.76 0.40
C LYS A 196 15.64 33.97 1.86
N ASP A 197 16.92 34.04 2.17
CA ASP A 197 17.42 34.27 3.54
C ASP A 197 16.80 33.31 4.58
N GLY A 198 16.64 32.03 4.20
CA GLY A 198 16.01 30.98 5.03
C GLY A 198 14.49 31.07 5.16
N ARG A 199 13.84 32.05 4.52
CA ARG A 199 12.38 32.18 4.49
C ARG A 199 11.81 31.53 3.23
N ARG A 200 10.97 30.52 3.46
CA ARG A 200 10.22 29.81 2.42
C ARG A 200 8.90 30.52 2.11
N SER A 201 8.56 30.63 0.83
CA SER A 201 7.26 31.10 0.34
C SER A 201 6.70 30.16 -0.73
N LEU A 202 5.42 29.81 -0.65
CA LEU A 202 4.71 29.05 -1.68
C LEU A 202 4.41 29.99 -2.86
N LYS A 203 4.92 29.66 -4.05
CA LYS A 203 4.69 30.43 -5.29
C LYS A 203 3.55 29.88 -6.13
N GLY A 204 3.14 28.65 -5.87
CA GLY A 204 1.93 28.06 -6.43
C GLY A 204 1.99 26.55 -6.51
N GLU A 205 1.00 25.98 -7.18
CA GLU A 205 0.84 24.53 -7.33
C GLU A 205 0.45 24.19 -8.77
N VAL A 206 0.89 23.04 -9.25
CA VAL A 206 0.46 22.48 -10.53
C VAL A 206 0.15 21.00 -10.38
N LYS A 207 -0.95 20.54 -10.98
CA LYS A 207 -1.41 19.16 -10.89
C LYS A 207 -1.07 18.39 -12.16
N GLY A 208 -0.33 17.28 -12.02
CA GLY A 208 -0.03 16.37 -13.12
C GLY A 208 0.88 16.94 -14.22
N GLN A 209 1.52 18.08 -13.98
CA GLN A 209 2.44 18.71 -14.93
C GLN A 209 3.81 18.88 -14.28
N THR A 210 4.85 18.85 -15.10
CA THR A 210 6.24 18.96 -14.65
C THR A 210 6.88 20.30 -15.06
N ASN A 211 6.06 21.31 -15.26
CA ASN A 211 6.47 22.66 -15.56
C ASN A 211 5.57 23.67 -14.84
N TYR A 212 6.12 24.85 -14.54
CA TYR A 212 5.39 25.94 -13.90
C TYR A 212 6.02 27.28 -14.29
N ARG A 213 5.18 28.30 -14.48
CA ARG A 213 5.63 29.66 -14.79
C ARG A 213 5.31 30.59 -13.64
N ILE A 214 6.27 31.44 -13.30
CA ILE A 214 6.10 32.54 -12.37
C ILE A 214 6.32 33.84 -13.15
N ASP A 215 5.26 34.64 -13.29
CA ASP A 215 5.35 35.95 -13.92
C ASP A 215 5.93 36.99 -12.93
N PHE A 216 6.53 38.05 -13.45
CA PHE A 216 7.02 39.22 -12.68
C PHE A 216 8.09 38.89 -11.63
N VAL A 217 9.12 38.15 -12.03
CA VAL A 217 10.24 37.77 -11.14
C VAL A 217 11.35 38.80 -11.19
N ASN A 218 11.89 39.19 -10.03
CA ASN A 218 13.01 40.13 -9.97
C ASN A 218 14.33 39.47 -10.40
N PRO A 219 14.97 39.90 -11.50
CA PRO A 219 16.22 39.30 -11.97
C PRO A 219 17.42 39.48 -11.04
N MET A 220 17.37 40.48 -10.17
CA MET A 220 18.45 40.79 -9.22
C MET A 220 18.29 40.06 -7.88
N SER A 221 17.25 39.24 -7.71
CA SER A 221 17.00 38.53 -6.46
C SER A 221 17.90 37.29 -6.35
N ASN A 222 18.41 37.03 -5.15
CA ASN A 222 19.11 35.79 -4.77
C ASN A 222 18.14 34.68 -4.34
N GLU A 223 16.92 34.66 -4.88
CA GLU A 223 15.93 33.63 -4.57
C GLU A 223 16.32 32.29 -5.21
N THR A 224 16.25 31.22 -4.43
CA THR A 224 16.33 29.85 -4.95
C THR A 224 14.96 29.22 -5.00
N TYR A 225 14.76 28.27 -5.92
CA TYR A 225 13.47 27.63 -6.16
C TYR A 225 13.59 26.13 -6.04
N TYR A 226 12.59 25.49 -5.45
CA TYR A 226 12.49 24.04 -5.39
C TYR A 226 11.03 23.58 -5.51
N VAL A 227 10.86 22.32 -5.86
CA VAL A 227 9.56 21.70 -6.10
C VAL A 227 9.39 20.53 -5.16
N VAL A 228 8.20 20.41 -4.58
CA VAL A 228 7.86 19.32 -3.66
C VAL A 228 6.60 18.60 -4.15
N PRO A 229 6.65 17.28 -4.42
CA PRO A 229 5.46 16.51 -4.75
C PRO A 229 4.57 16.36 -3.51
N TYR A 230 3.26 16.42 -3.73
CA TYR A 230 2.22 16.32 -2.72
C TYR A 230 1.12 15.40 -3.23
N ASN A 231 0.72 14.45 -2.39
CA ASN A 231 -0.39 13.55 -2.63
C ASN A 231 -1.64 14.08 -1.89
N PRO A 232 -2.64 14.63 -2.62
CA PRO A 232 -3.83 15.19 -2.00
C PRO A 232 -4.78 14.12 -1.42
N GLN A 233 -4.64 12.85 -1.80
CA GLN A 233 -5.49 11.78 -1.27
C GLN A 233 -5.03 11.31 0.11
N THR A 234 -3.71 11.32 0.37
CA THR A 234 -3.13 10.85 1.63
C THR A 234 -2.60 11.97 2.52
N ASN A 235 -2.66 13.23 2.06
CA ASN A 235 -2.03 14.39 2.70
C ASN A 235 -0.52 14.24 2.92
N GLN A 236 0.15 13.41 2.12
CA GLN A 236 1.59 13.18 2.24
C GLN A 236 2.37 14.08 1.29
N THR A 237 3.54 14.51 1.75
CA THR A 237 4.50 15.28 0.98
C THR A 237 5.71 14.40 0.72
N GLY A 238 6.21 14.36 -0.52
CA GLY A 238 7.43 13.65 -0.86
C GLY A 238 8.67 14.53 -0.67
N ASP A 239 9.82 14.01 -1.09
CA ASP A 239 11.09 14.72 -0.94
C ASP A 239 11.14 15.98 -1.83
N ALA A 240 11.68 17.06 -1.27
CA ALA A 240 11.95 18.27 -2.03
C ALA A 240 13.02 18.00 -3.10
N SER A 241 12.86 18.61 -4.27
CA SER A 241 13.95 18.66 -5.25
C SER A 241 15.15 19.42 -4.68
N PRO A 242 16.36 19.21 -5.23
CA PRO A 242 17.43 20.18 -5.07
C PRO A 242 16.96 21.59 -5.43
N SER A 243 17.40 22.58 -4.68
CA SER A 243 17.13 23.99 -4.98
C SER A 243 17.93 24.43 -6.20
N VAL A 244 17.35 25.33 -7.00
CA VAL A 244 18.00 25.91 -8.17
C VAL A 244 17.89 27.43 -8.17
N GLU A 245 18.95 28.07 -8.64
CA GLU A 245 18.95 29.50 -8.95
C GLU A 245 18.44 29.75 -10.36
N ILE A 246 17.92 30.96 -10.60
CA ILE A 246 17.44 31.34 -11.93
C ILE A 246 18.63 31.57 -12.85
N ASN A 247 18.64 30.84 -13.97
CA ASN A 247 19.55 31.13 -15.06
C ASN A 247 18.92 32.16 -16.02
N TRP A 248 19.35 33.42 -15.91
CA TRP A 248 18.91 34.52 -16.77
C TRP A 248 19.62 34.56 -18.13
N PHE A 249 20.84 34.07 -18.21
CA PHE A 249 21.70 34.16 -19.39
C PHE A 249 22.32 32.79 -19.67
N SER A 250 21.95 32.15 -20.78
CA SER A 250 22.67 30.96 -21.22
C SER A 250 24.15 31.32 -21.37
N LYS A 251 25.06 30.58 -20.72
CA LYS A 251 26.50 30.69 -21.01
C LYS A 251 26.66 30.51 -22.52
N LEU A 252 27.11 31.57 -23.19
CA LEU A 252 27.57 31.56 -24.58
C LEU A 252 28.73 30.56 -24.73
#